data_AF-A0A2M7TP19-F1
#
_entry.id   AF-A0A2M7TP19-F1
#
_cell.length_a   1.000
_cell.length_b   1.000
_cell.length_c   1.000
_cell.angle_alpha   90.00
_cell.angle_beta   90.00
_cell.angle_gamma   90.00
#
_symmetry.space_group_name_H-M   'P 1'
#
loop_
_entity.id
_entity.type
_entity.pdbx_description
1 polymer ?
#
loop_
_entity_poly.entity_id
_entity_poly.type
_entity_poly.pdbx_seq_one_letter_code
_entity_poly.pdbx_strand_id
1 'polypeptide(L)'
;MKGGCSSDINPFKSPGFSPAIGFFSFGVPNRVGLNQFGAKGRAETGQNAQTILSAYYNADYTTGYNTGINIHVSGKNEFGQSFNDTWNIEDYLKHLYEMPTDWPVEALKAQAIAARSYALAYTNNGSGSICPSQHCQVVKKELNNGNWQSAVDATRGIVLTGGGNPVKAWFSSTHGGYAYNSGDIGWNTTPWTKRMTDSSGGIGGFSDLFNSAYDKNSPVFYCDWGSRASNNKTAWLRPDELADIVNAVLLVTRDGSAKSHLYQTDKPNPEGVDTWDAGRVKNELSSRGITSLDTVSNISIGADFGTGRTTSVTIDGRTLDGQEFKNYFNLRAPSNIQIVGPLFNVEKR
;
A
#
# COMPACT_ATOMS: atom_id res chain seq x y z
N MET A 1 9.99 -0.18 -3.00
CA MET A 1 10.19 -0.35 -1.54
C MET A 1 11.30 -1.38 -1.34
N LYS A 2 12.39 -1.04 -0.65
CA LYS A 2 13.41 -2.04 -0.28
C LYS A 2 12.89 -2.78 0.97
N GLY A 3 12.64 -4.07 0.85
CA GLY A 3 11.94 -4.89 1.85
C GLY A 3 10.55 -5.27 1.34
N GLY A 4 10.39 -6.53 0.95
CA GLY A 4 9.08 -7.09 0.60
C GLY A 4 8.30 -7.49 1.85
N CYS A 5 7.00 -7.65 1.70
CA CYS A 5 6.18 -8.31 2.70
C CYS A 5 6.45 -9.82 2.67
N SER A 6 6.59 -10.45 3.85
CA SER A 6 6.64 -11.90 3.99
C SER A 6 5.90 -12.29 5.27
N SER A 7 4.60 -12.60 5.16
CA SER A 7 3.77 -12.88 6.34
C SER A 7 4.43 -13.91 7.26
N ASP A 8 4.64 -13.54 8.53
CA ASP A 8 5.27 -14.38 9.53
C ASP A 8 4.29 -15.23 10.36
N ILE A 9 2.99 -15.16 10.06
CA ILE A 9 1.93 -15.83 10.83
C ILE A 9 1.28 -17.01 10.10
N ASN A 10 1.46 -17.17 8.79
CA ASN A 10 0.88 -18.29 8.05
C ASN A 10 1.79 -18.77 6.88
N PRO A 11 2.56 -19.86 7.06
CA PRO A 11 2.79 -20.56 8.33
C PRO A 11 3.53 -19.68 9.34
N PHE A 12 3.36 -19.95 10.63
CA PHE A 12 4.09 -19.20 11.67
C PHE A 12 5.60 -19.40 11.52
N LYS A 13 6.34 -18.29 11.37
CA LYS A 13 7.80 -18.26 11.38
C LYS A 13 8.28 -17.85 12.75
N SER A 14 8.82 -18.80 13.52
CA SER A 14 9.32 -18.52 14.86
C SER A 14 10.58 -17.66 14.82
N PRO A 15 10.66 -16.57 15.61
CA PRO A 15 11.87 -15.75 15.70
C PRO A 15 12.94 -16.34 16.63
N GLY A 16 12.68 -17.51 17.25
CA GLY A 16 13.57 -18.13 18.22
C GLY A 16 13.46 -17.55 19.65
N PHE A 17 12.43 -16.75 19.91
CA PHE A 17 12.12 -16.22 21.25
C PHE A 17 10.61 -16.08 21.46
N SER A 18 10.22 -15.98 22.72
CA SER A 18 8.86 -15.70 23.17
C SER A 18 8.92 -14.85 24.44
N PRO A 19 7.96 -13.93 24.67
CA PRO A 19 6.88 -13.56 23.74
C PRO A 19 7.42 -12.77 22.53
N ALA A 20 6.72 -12.89 21.41
CA ALA A 20 7.02 -12.21 20.16
C ALA A 20 5.87 -11.25 19.78
N ILE A 21 6.19 -9.99 19.49
CA ILE A 21 5.22 -8.95 19.15
C ILE A 21 5.51 -8.44 17.73
N GLY A 22 4.49 -8.39 16.87
CA GLY A 22 4.66 -7.98 15.47
C GLY A 22 3.55 -7.01 15.05
N PHE A 23 3.87 -6.12 14.10
CA PHE A 23 2.93 -5.18 13.52
C PHE A 23 2.67 -5.51 12.06
N PHE A 24 1.41 -5.67 11.71
CA PHE A 24 0.98 -6.14 10.40
C PHE A 24 0.09 -5.08 9.75
N SER A 25 0.47 -4.62 8.57
CA SER A 25 -0.27 -3.60 7.81
C SER A 25 -1.29 -4.25 6.87
N PHE A 26 -2.40 -3.56 6.62
CA PHE A 26 -3.41 -4.00 5.65
C PHE A 26 -3.21 -3.37 4.27
N GLY A 27 -2.88 -4.18 3.27
CA GLY A 27 -2.70 -3.78 1.87
C GLY A 27 -1.45 -2.93 1.57
N VAL A 28 -1.12 -2.79 0.28
CA VAL A 28 -0.10 -1.91 -0.31
C VAL A 28 -0.31 -1.85 -1.85
N PRO A 29 0.10 -0.77 -2.54
CA PRO A 29 0.76 0.44 -2.05
C PRO A 29 -0.18 1.62 -1.76
N ASN A 30 -0.70 2.33 -2.77
CA ASN A 30 -1.25 3.68 -2.60
C ASN A 30 -2.74 3.70 -2.19
N ARG A 31 -3.49 2.64 -2.49
CA ARG A 31 -4.92 2.50 -2.15
C ARG A 31 -5.85 3.50 -2.84
N VAL A 32 -5.41 4.10 -3.94
CA VAL A 32 -6.17 5.11 -4.69
C VAL A 32 -6.58 4.54 -6.05
N GLY A 33 -7.86 4.69 -6.38
CA GLY A 33 -8.46 4.18 -7.61
C GLY A 33 -8.69 2.66 -7.58
N LEU A 34 -8.46 1.97 -8.69
CA LEU A 34 -8.79 0.54 -8.83
C LEU A 34 -7.87 -0.32 -7.97
N ASN A 35 -8.47 -1.08 -7.06
CA ASN A 35 -7.83 -2.17 -6.32
C ASN A 35 -7.80 -3.42 -7.21
N GLN A 36 -6.63 -3.93 -7.61
CA GLN A 36 -6.55 -5.07 -8.52
C GLN A 36 -7.12 -6.36 -7.89
N PHE A 37 -6.68 -6.70 -6.67
CA PHE A 37 -7.25 -7.84 -5.94
C PHE A 37 -8.71 -7.60 -5.55
N GLY A 38 -9.10 -6.36 -5.29
CA GLY A 38 -10.50 -6.01 -5.04
C GLY A 38 -11.36 -6.20 -6.29
N ALA A 39 -10.86 -5.81 -7.47
CA ALA A 39 -11.52 -6.04 -8.76
C ALA A 39 -11.69 -7.53 -9.05
N LYS A 40 -10.65 -8.35 -8.74
CA LYS A 40 -10.74 -9.82 -8.78
C LYS A 40 -11.88 -10.33 -7.89
N GLY A 41 -11.88 -9.98 -6.60
CA GLY A 41 -12.91 -10.42 -5.67
C GLY A 41 -14.32 -9.97 -6.07
N ARG A 42 -14.47 -8.73 -6.55
CA ARG A 42 -15.75 -8.22 -7.07
C ARG A 42 -16.23 -9.00 -8.30
N ALA A 43 -15.33 -9.28 -9.24
CA ALA A 43 -15.66 -10.08 -10.43
C ALA A 43 -16.03 -11.52 -10.05
N GLU A 44 -15.36 -12.13 -9.07
CA GLU A 44 -15.71 -13.45 -8.52
C GLU A 44 -17.12 -13.48 -7.90
N THR A 45 -17.61 -12.33 -7.41
CA THR A 45 -19.02 -12.17 -6.97
C THR A 45 -20.01 -11.80 -8.09
N GLY A 46 -19.57 -11.84 -9.35
CA GLY A 46 -20.44 -11.62 -10.52
C GLY A 46 -20.58 -10.17 -10.97
N GLN A 47 -19.80 -9.23 -10.42
CA GLN A 47 -19.82 -7.84 -10.88
C GLN A 47 -19.13 -7.71 -12.25
N ASN A 48 -19.74 -6.94 -13.16
CA ASN A 48 -19.14 -6.59 -14.45
C ASN A 48 -18.14 -5.43 -14.33
N ALA A 49 -17.34 -5.21 -15.38
CA ALA A 49 -16.30 -4.19 -15.40
C ALA A 49 -16.80 -2.77 -15.08
N GLN A 50 -17.97 -2.38 -15.60
CA GLN A 50 -18.55 -1.07 -15.32
C GLN A 50 -18.94 -0.91 -13.84
N THR A 51 -19.55 -1.94 -13.25
CA THR A 51 -19.91 -1.95 -11.82
C THR A 51 -18.65 -1.86 -10.96
N ILE A 52 -17.61 -2.65 -11.30
CA ILE A 52 -16.31 -2.61 -10.62
C ILE A 52 -15.71 -1.21 -10.68
N LEU A 53 -15.64 -0.58 -11.85
CA LEU A 53 -15.06 0.75 -12.00
C LEU A 53 -15.87 1.84 -11.27
N SER A 54 -17.21 1.77 -11.32
CA SER A 54 -18.08 2.70 -10.57
C SER A 54 -17.92 2.58 -9.06
N ALA A 55 -17.47 1.43 -8.57
CA ALA A 55 -17.12 1.29 -7.16
C ALA A 55 -15.94 2.21 -6.83
N TYR A 56 -14.86 2.16 -7.61
CA TYR A 56 -13.57 2.82 -7.31
C TYR A 56 -13.43 4.26 -7.79
N TYR A 57 -14.22 4.70 -8.77
CA TYR A 57 -14.06 6.03 -9.38
C TYR A 57 -15.36 6.83 -9.40
N ASN A 58 -15.24 8.14 -9.20
CA ASN A 58 -16.27 9.12 -9.49
C ASN A 58 -16.03 9.70 -10.90
N ALA A 59 -16.18 8.88 -11.93
CA ALA A 59 -15.88 9.23 -13.33
C ALA A 59 -16.93 8.62 -14.28
N ASP A 60 -17.10 9.26 -15.43
CA ASP A 60 -18.04 8.83 -16.45
C ASP A 60 -17.48 7.64 -17.26
N TYR A 61 -18.27 6.58 -17.40
CA TYR A 61 -17.95 5.45 -18.25
C TYR A 61 -18.24 5.81 -19.72
N THR A 62 -17.22 6.25 -20.44
CA THR A 62 -17.33 6.80 -21.79
C THR A 62 -16.95 5.76 -22.84
N THR A 63 -17.87 5.49 -23.77
CA THR A 63 -17.65 4.59 -24.91
C THR A 63 -17.39 5.36 -26.20
N GLY A 64 -16.66 4.76 -27.14
CA GLY A 64 -16.39 5.39 -28.44
C GLY A 64 -15.35 6.50 -28.40
N TYR A 65 -14.47 6.50 -27.38
CA TYR A 65 -13.34 7.42 -27.30
C TYR A 65 -12.35 7.15 -28.43
N ASN A 66 -11.62 8.19 -28.86
CA ASN A 66 -10.73 8.12 -30.01
C ASN A 66 -9.64 7.04 -29.81
N THR A 67 -9.68 6.00 -30.64
CA THR A 67 -8.69 4.90 -30.62
C THR A 67 -7.50 5.15 -31.56
N GLY A 68 -7.47 6.24 -32.31
CA GLY A 68 -6.40 6.60 -33.24
C GLY A 68 -5.20 7.31 -32.59
N ILE A 69 -5.18 7.39 -31.25
CA ILE A 69 -4.14 8.07 -30.49
C ILE A 69 -2.91 7.17 -30.36
N ASN A 70 -1.73 7.73 -30.60
CA ASN A 70 -0.47 7.04 -30.43
C ASN A 70 0.14 7.36 -29.06
N ILE A 71 0.65 6.34 -28.38
CA ILE A 71 1.32 6.43 -27.08
C ILE A 71 2.81 6.24 -27.29
N HIS A 72 3.59 7.27 -26.93
CA HIS A 72 5.03 7.19 -26.93
C HIS A 72 5.54 6.62 -25.60
N VAL A 73 6.23 5.48 -25.66
CA VAL A 73 6.79 4.78 -24.50
C VAL A 73 8.30 5.00 -24.46
N SER A 74 8.80 5.57 -23.38
CA SER A 74 10.20 5.95 -23.24
C SER A 74 10.78 5.53 -21.89
N GLY A 75 11.95 4.90 -21.89
CA GLY A 75 12.67 4.54 -20.66
C GLY A 75 13.02 3.05 -20.58
N LYS A 76 13.24 2.54 -19.37
CA LYS A 76 13.61 1.15 -19.11
C LYS A 76 12.66 0.53 -18.11
N ASN A 77 12.19 -0.68 -18.38
CA ASN A 77 11.35 -1.44 -17.44
C ASN A 77 12.21 -2.29 -16.47
N GLU A 78 11.56 -2.87 -15.46
CA GLU A 78 12.17 -3.77 -14.49
C GLU A 78 12.68 -5.10 -15.09
N PHE A 79 12.36 -5.42 -16.34
CA PHE A 79 12.83 -6.62 -17.07
C PHE A 79 14.09 -6.36 -17.90
N GLY A 80 14.66 -5.15 -17.82
CA GLY A 80 15.88 -4.80 -18.54
C GLY A 80 15.65 -4.33 -19.98
N GLN A 81 14.40 -4.24 -20.44
CA GLN A 81 14.06 -3.80 -21.79
C GLN A 81 14.04 -2.26 -21.87
N SER A 82 14.68 -1.71 -22.90
CA SER A 82 14.67 -0.27 -23.20
C SER A 82 13.65 0.04 -24.30
N PHE A 83 12.93 1.15 -24.11
CA PHE A 83 11.85 1.62 -24.96
C PHE A 83 12.15 3.02 -25.50
N ASN A 84 11.84 3.19 -26.77
CA ASN A 84 11.68 4.46 -27.46
C ASN A 84 10.67 4.24 -28.59
N ASP A 85 9.56 3.61 -28.22
CA ASP A 85 8.61 3.00 -29.14
C ASP A 85 7.32 3.81 -29.14
N THR A 86 6.59 3.79 -30.25
CA THR A 86 5.30 4.44 -30.37
C THR A 86 4.29 3.46 -30.92
N TRP A 87 3.20 3.26 -30.19
CA TRP A 87 2.13 2.33 -30.58
C TRP A 87 0.79 3.03 -30.57
N ASN A 88 -0.14 2.54 -31.37
CA ASN A 88 -1.54 2.90 -31.19
C ASN A 88 -2.00 2.54 -29.76
N ILE A 89 -2.88 3.33 -29.15
CA ILE A 89 -3.34 3.12 -27.77
C ILE A 89 -3.87 1.69 -27.52
N GLU A 90 -4.55 1.09 -28.50
CA GLU A 90 -5.09 -0.27 -28.35
C GLU A 90 -4.00 -1.33 -28.45
N ASP A 91 -2.97 -1.11 -29.26
CA ASP A 91 -1.78 -1.98 -29.33
C ASP A 91 -0.92 -1.82 -28.08
N TYR A 92 -0.70 -0.59 -27.62
CA TYR A 92 0.00 -0.27 -26.37
C TYR A 92 -0.60 -1.06 -25.20
N LEU A 93 -1.93 -1.10 -25.09
CA LEU A 93 -2.58 -1.85 -24.01
C LEU A 93 -2.30 -3.34 -24.05
N LYS A 94 -2.10 -3.96 -25.21
CA LYS A 94 -1.78 -5.39 -25.32
C LYS A 94 -0.39 -5.74 -24.78
N HIS A 95 0.47 -4.74 -24.60
CA HIS A 95 1.81 -4.86 -24.02
C HIS A 95 1.85 -4.71 -22.50
N LEU A 96 0.71 -4.49 -21.81
CA LEU A 96 0.66 -4.35 -20.36
C LEU A 96 0.73 -5.71 -19.64
N TYR A 97 1.54 -5.78 -18.58
CA TYR A 97 1.72 -6.95 -17.71
C TYR A 97 1.37 -6.64 -16.25
N GLU A 98 0.31 -5.86 -16.03
CA GLU A 98 -0.12 -5.37 -14.72
C GLU A 98 -0.84 -6.39 -13.85
N MET A 99 -1.58 -7.32 -14.46
CA MET A 99 -2.41 -8.30 -13.75
C MET A 99 -2.20 -9.72 -14.31
N PRO A 100 -2.30 -10.76 -13.46
CA PRO A 100 -2.33 -12.15 -13.93
C PRO A 100 -3.49 -12.37 -14.90
N THR A 101 -3.22 -13.06 -16.00
CA THR A 101 -4.14 -13.18 -17.14
C THR A 101 -5.15 -14.33 -17.02
N ASP A 102 -5.04 -15.12 -15.96
CA ASP A 102 -5.98 -16.15 -15.54
C ASP A 102 -7.06 -15.63 -14.57
N TRP A 103 -7.00 -14.34 -14.20
CA TRP A 103 -8.02 -13.70 -13.39
C TRP A 103 -9.35 -13.53 -14.15
N PRO A 104 -10.47 -13.34 -13.42
CA PRO A 104 -11.79 -13.19 -14.04
C PRO A 104 -11.81 -12.10 -15.11
N VAL A 105 -12.48 -12.39 -16.24
CA VAL A 105 -12.49 -11.52 -17.41
C VAL A 105 -12.99 -10.11 -17.10
N GLU A 106 -13.97 -9.96 -16.21
CA GLU A 106 -14.51 -8.64 -15.83
C GLU A 106 -13.50 -7.81 -15.03
N ALA A 107 -12.59 -8.44 -14.28
CA ALA A 107 -11.48 -7.76 -13.62
C ALA A 107 -10.42 -7.32 -14.66
N LEU A 108 -10.12 -8.16 -15.65
CA LEU A 108 -9.20 -7.80 -16.75
C LEU A 108 -9.75 -6.64 -17.59
N LYS A 109 -11.05 -6.64 -17.89
CA LYS A 109 -11.73 -5.55 -18.59
C LYS A 109 -11.69 -4.25 -17.79
N ALA A 110 -11.98 -4.31 -16.49
CA ALA A 110 -11.89 -3.13 -15.61
C ALA A 110 -10.47 -2.53 -15.62
N GLN A 111 -9.44 -3.38 -15.49
CA GLN A 111 -8.05 -2.94 -15.58
C GLN A 111 -7.70 -2.36 -16.95
N ALA A 112 -8.14 -2.96 -18.06
CA ALA A 112 -7.88 -2.44 -19.40
C ALA A 112 -8.46 -1.03 -19.59
N ILE A 113 -9.67 -0.79 -19.10
CA ILE A 113 -10.32 0.54 -19.15
C ILE A 113 -9.59 1.55 -18.26
N ALA A 114 -9.25 1.19 -17.02
CA ALA A 114 -8.49 2.05 -16.12
C ALA A 114 -7.11 2.39 -16.71
N ALA A 115 -6.42 1.38 -17.25
CA ALA A 115 -5.12 1.53 -17.89
C ALA A 115 -5.17 2.43 -19.13
N ARG A 116 -6.19 2.28 -19.99
CA ARG A 116 -6.41 3.15 -21.16
C ARG A 116 -6.58 4.59 -20.74
N SER A 117 -7.44 4.81 -19.74
CA SER A 117 -7.74 6.14 -19.21
C SER A 117 -6.49 6.80 -18.62
N TYR A 118 -5.73 6.05 -17.83
CA TYR A 118 -4.46 6.51 -17.26
C TYR A 118 -3.45 6.89 -18.35
N ALA A 119 -3.21 6.03 -19.34
CA ALA A 119 -2.25 6.31 -20.41
C ALA A 119 -2.61 7.59 -21.18
N LEU A 120 -3.88 7.75 -21.55
CA LEU A 120 -4.38 8.92 -22.26
C LEU A 120 -4.26 10.20 -21.40
N ALA A 121 -4.65 10.15 -20.13
CA ALA A 121 -4.56 11.29 -19.23
C ALA A 121 -3.10 11.65 -18.89
N TYR A 122 -2.23 10.65 -18.73
CA TYR A 122 -0.83 10.84 -18.39
C TYR A 122 -0.03 11.48 -19.54
N THR A 123 -0.31 11.06 -20.76
CA THR A 123 0.37 11.54 -21.97
C THR A 123 -0.29 12.78 -22.59
N ASN A 124 -1.33 13.34 -21.98
CA ASN A 124 -2.15 14.39 -22.59
C ASN A 124 -2.60 14.01 -24.01
N ASN A 125 -3.31 12.88 -24.12
CA ASN A 125 -3.76 12.27 -25.37
C ASN A 125 -2.62 12.04 -26.38
N GLY A 126 -1.50 11.48 -25.93
CA GLY A 126 -0.36 11.11 -26.79
C GLY A 126 0.63 12.25 -27.09
N SER A 127 0.40 13.46 -26.58
CA SER A 127 1.32 14.60 -26.77
C SER A 127 2.63 14.45 -25.98
N GLY A 128 2.61 13.68 -24.89
CA GLY A 128 3.76 13.36 -24.05
C GLY A 128 4.12 11.88 -24.09
N SER A 129 5.12 11.50 -23.29
CA SER A 129 5.56 10.11 -23.16
C SER A 129 5.14 9.48 -21.84
N ILE A 130 5.14 8.15 -21.80
CA ILE A 130 4.91 7.35 -20.59
C ILE A 130 6.08 6.37 -20.37
N CYS A 131 6.40 6.11 -19.11
CA CYS A 131 7.44 5.16 -18.75
C CYS A 131 6.92 3.70 -18.77
N PRO A 132 7.76 2.69 -19.10
CA PRO A 132 7.34 1.30 -19.21
C PRO A 132 7.42 0.50 -17.88
N SER A 133 7.56 1.17 -16.74
CA SER A 133 7.81 0.54 -15.44
C SER A 133 6.66 0.76 -14.45
N GLN A 134 6.75 0.12 -13.28
CA GLN A 134 5.82 0.27 -12.14
C GLN A 134 5.58 1.72 -11.68
N HIS A 135 6.41 2.68 -12.12
CA HIS A 135 6.18 4.10 -11.87
C HIS A 135 5.05 4.69 -12.72
N CYS A 136 4.77 4.10 -13.88
CA CYS A 136 3.66 4.49 -14.75
C CYS A 136 2.77 3.28 -15.01
N GLN A 137 3.17 2.40 -15.93
CA GLN A 137 2.52 1.13 -16.23
C GLN A 137 3.58 0.11 -16.65
N VAL A 138 3.45 -1.14 -16.21
CA VAL A 138 4.35 -2.24 -16.54
C VAL A 138 4.11 -2.68 -17.98
N VAL A 139 5.05 -2.34 -18.85
CA VAL A 139 5.01 -2.61 -20.30
C VAL A 139 6.16 -3.53 -20.68
N LYS A 140 5.91 -4.52 -21.54
CA LYS A 140 6.96 -5.31 -22.20
C LYS A 140 6.91 -5.15 -23.72
N LYS A 141 7.99 -5.54 -24.41
CA LYS A 141 7.99 -5.55 -25.89
C LYS A 141 7.15 -6.68 -26.47
N GLU A 142 7.01 -7.77 -25.72
CA GLU A 142 6.15 -8.89 -26.08
C GLU A 142 4.68 -8.52 -25.85
N LEU A 143 3.79 -9.09 -26.65
CA LEU A 143 2.36 -9.05 -26.36
C LEU A 143 2.05 -9.96 -25.16
N ASN A 144 1.18 -9.51 -24.28
CA ASN A 144 0.68 -10.35 -23.19
C ASN A 144 -0.24 -11.46 -23.72
N ASN A 145 -0.67 -12.39 -22.87
CA ASN A 145 -1.48 -13.55 -23.25
C ASN A 145 -2.82 -13.16 -23.93
N GLY A 146 -3.36 -14.06 -24.77
CA GLY A 146 -4.65 -13.94 -25.44
C GLY A 146 -5.83 -13.57 -24.54
N ASN A 147 -5.87 -13.98 -23.27
CA ASN A 147 -6.93 -13.54 -22.34
C ASN A 147 -6.88 -12.03 -22.09
N TRP A 148 -5.69 -11.47 -21.88
CA TRP A 148 -5.51 -10.02 -21.72
C TRP A 148 -5.84 -9.28 -23.01
N GLN A 149 -5.34 -9.77 -24.15
CA GLN A 149 -5.62 -9.17 -25.46
C GLN A 149 -7.14 -9.13 -25.73
N SER A 150 -7.85 -10.22 -25.41
CA SER A 150 -9.31 -10.29 -25.56
C SER A 150 -10.04 -9.28 -24.67
N ALA A 151 -9.56 -9.03 -23.45
CA ALA A 151 -10.13 -8.02 -22.57
C ALA A 151 -9.87 -6.58 -23.07
N VAL A 152 -8.68 -6.33 -23.63
CA VAL A 152 -8.36 -5.05 -24.31
C VAL A 152 -9.29 -4.84 -25.50
N ASP A 153 -9.40 -5.84 -26.38
CA ASP A 153 -10.24 -5.76 -27.59
C ASP A 153 -11.73 -5.60 -27.24
N ALA A 154 -12.23 -6.33 -26.23
CA ALA A 154 -13.62 -6.23 -25.76
C ALA A 154 -13.95 -4.88 -25.10
N THR A 155 -12.95 -4.08 -24.74
CA THR A 155 -13.11 -2.76 -24.11
C THR A 155 -12.56 -1.62 -24.99
N ARG A 156 -12.34 -1.88 -26.27
CA ARG A 156 -11.81 -0.93 -27.24
C ARG A 156 -12.57 0.40 -27.18
N GLY A 157 -11.84 1.51 -27.06
CA GLY A 157 -12.43 2.85 -27.02
C GLY A 157 -13.28 3.16 -25.79
N ILE A 158 -13.22 2.33 -24.74
CA ILE A 158 -13.88 2.61 -23.46
C ILE A 158 -12.86 3.22 -22.49
N VAL A 159 -13.21 4.37 -21.91
CA VAL A 159 -12.38 5.13 -20.96
C VAL A 159 -13.23 5.72 -19.84
N LEU A 160 -12.58 6.06 -18.72
CA LEU A 160 -13.13 6.87 -17.65
C LEU A 160 -12.81 8.34 -17.92
N THR A 161 -13.83 9.20 -17.91
CA THR A 161 -13.66 10.65 -18.13
C THR A 161 -14.23 11.50 -16.99
N GLY A 162 -13.76 12.74 -16.91
CA GLY A 162 -14.32 13.79 -16.08
C GLY A 162 -14.33 15.09 -16.88
N GLY A 163 -15.51 15.66 -17.10
CA GLY A 163 -15.66 16.81 -18.00
C GLY A 163 -15.22 16.50 -19.43
N GLY A 164 -15.49 15.28 -19.92
CA GLY A 164 -15.16 14.81 -21.26
C GLY A 164 -13.69 14.44 -21.51
N ASN A 165 -12.80 14.66 -20.53
CA ASN A 165 -11.38 14.34 -20.64
C ASN A 165 -11.03 13.06 -19.86
N PRO A 166 -10.15 12.19 -20.36
CA PRO A 166 -9.67 11.01 -19.63
C PRO A 166 -9.13 11.39 -18.26
N VAL A 167 -9.52 10.65 -17.23
CA VAL A 167 -9.00 10.85 -15.87
C VAL A 167 -7.74 10.02 -15.65
N LYS A 168 -6.85 10.51 -14.75
CA LYS A 168 -5.73 9.69 -14.26
C LYS A 168 -6.28 8.59 -13.34
N ALA A 169 -6.79 7.52 -13.96
CA ALA A 169 -7.38 6.37 -13.30
C ALA A 169 -6.29 5.50 -12.67
N TRP A 170 -5.70 5.99 -11.56
CA TRP A 170 -4.70 5.25 -10.79
C TRP A 170 -5.23 3.89 -10.36
N PHE A 171 -4.33 2.93 -10.23
CA PHE A 171 -4.66 1.59 -9.75
C PHE A 171 -3.47 1.05 -8.94
N SER A 172 -3.74 0.06 -8.09
CA SER A 172 -2.70 -0.57 -7.28
C SER A 172 -3.11 -1.97 -6.82
N SER A 173 -2.15 -2.77 -6.37
CA SER A 173 -2.36 -4.21 -6.15
C SER A 173 -3.44 -4.51 -5.11
N THR A 174 -3.25 -4.05 -3.87
CA THR A 174 -4.05 -4.47 -2.72
C THR A 174 -4.29 -3.30 -1.80
N HIS A 175 -5.54 -3.06 -1.42
CA HIS A 175 -5.89 -1.87 -0.67
C HIS A 175 -6.13 -2.12 0.83
N GLY A 176 -6.33 -3.38 1.22
CA GLY A 176 -6.62 -3.77 2.60
C GLY A 176 -8.08 -3.50 2.98
N GLY A 177 -8.99 -3.63 2.02
CA GLY A 177 -10.42 -3.38 2.21
C GLY A 177 -10.87 -1.92 2.13
N TYR A 178 -10.01 -0.97 1.73
CA TYR A 178 -10.37 0.46 1.66
C TYR A 178 -9.75 1.20 0.48
N ALA A 179 -10.52 1.94 -0.30
CA ALA A 179 -9.97 2.93 -1.23
C ALA A 179 -9.98 4.33 -0.60
N TYR A 180 -9.00 5.14 -0.98
CA TYR A 180 -8.78 6.50 -0.50
C TYR A 180 -8.89 7.52 -1.63
N ASN A 181 -9.19 8.76 -1.27
CA ASN A 181 -9.00 9.88 -2.17
C ASN A 181 -7.50 10.15 -2.33
N SER A 182 -7.09 10.71 -3.47
CA SER A 182 -5.68 11.09 -3.68
C SER A 182 -5.16 12.07 -2.61
N GLY A 183 -6.01 12.99 -2.14
CA GLY A 183 -5.68 13.91 -1.05
C GLY A 183 -5.36 13.21 0.28
N ASP A 184 -5.97 12.05 0.56
CA ASP A 184 -5.82 11.33 1.84
C ASP A 184 -4.42 10.75 2.04
N ILE A 185 -3.67 10.60 0.94
CA ILE A 185 -2.31 10.07 0.91
C ILE A 185 -1.26 11.14 0.58
N GLY A 186 -1.65 12.42 0.61
CA GLY A 186 -0.76 13.56 0.37
C GLY A 186 -0.51 13.88 -1.11
N TRP A 187 -1.29 13.33 -2.04
CA TRP A 187 -1.27 13.76 -3.43
C TRP A 187 -2.25 14.91 -3.66
N ASN A 188 -2.19 15.53 -4.84
CA ASN A 188 -3.18 16.52 -5.24
C ASN A 188 -4.58 15.88 -5.24
N THR A 189 -5.54 16.55 -4.60
CA THR A 189 -6.94 16.11 -4.58
C THR A 189 -7.51 16.07 -5.99
N THR A 190 -8.18 14.98 -6.33
CA THR A 190 -8.81 14.79 -7.64
C THR A 190 -10.27 14.36 -7.46
N PRO A 191 -11.20 14.90 -8.26
CA PRO A 191 -12.64 14.65 -8.07
C PRO A 191 -13.05 13.22 -8.44
N TRP A 192 -12.25 12.51 -9.24
CA TRP A 192 -12.54 11.15 -9.70
C TRP A 192 -12.06 10.05 -8.76
N THR A 193 -11.24 10.36 -7.76
CA THR A 193 -10.89 9.40 -6.70
C THR A 193 -11.98 9.36 -5.64
N LYS A 194 -12.04 8.24 -4.90
CA LYS A 194 -13.13 7.98 -3.97
C LYS A 194 -12.61 7.35 -2.69
N ARG A 195 -13.19 7.78 -1.56
CA ARG A 195 -13.09 7.06 -0.30
C ARG A 195 -14.20 6.03 -0.19
N MET A 196 -13.86 4.78 0.09
CA MET A 196 -14.84 3.71 0.25
C MET A 196 -14.29 2.51 1.02
N THR A 197 -15.19 1.76 1.64
CA THR A 197 -14.94 0.40 2.10
C THR A 197 -15.16 -0.59 0.95
N ASP A 198 -14.15 -1.40 0.66
CA ASP A 198 -14.13 -2.35 -0.45
C ASP A 198 -14.47 -3.77 0.05
N SER A 199 -15.74 -3.96 0.39
CA SER A 199 -16.23 -5.18 1.03
C SER A 199 -17.63 -5.60 0.57
N SER A 200 -17.95 -6.89 0.70
CA SER A 200 -19.29 -7.45 0.52
C SER A 200 -20.22 -7.24 1.73
N GLY A 201 -19.73 -6.67 2.85
CA GLY A 201 -20.49 -6.44 4.06
C GLY A 201 -19.98 -5.24 4.87
N GLY A 202 -20.62 -4.96 6.01
CA GLY A 202 -20.15 -3.95 6.95
C GLY A 202 -18.86 -4.38 7.65
N ILE A 203 -18.00 -3.41 7.96
CA ILE A 203 -16.74 -3.64 8.69
C ILE A 203 -16.82 -2.93 10.05
N GLY A 204 -16.95 -3.72 11.12
CA GLY A 204 -16.92 -3.24 12.50
C GLY A 204 -15.66 -3.67 13.28
N GLY A 205 -14.88 -4.60 12.72
CA GLY A 205 -13.65 -5.11 13.32
C GLY A 205 -12.70 -5.74 12.30
N PHE A 206 -11.50 -6.10 12.77
CA PHE A 206 -10.51 -6.80 11.93
C PHE A 206 -11.02 -8.14 11.40
N SER A 207 -11.83 -8.87 12.18
CA SER A 207 -12.42 -10.13 11.72
C SER A 207 -13.31 -9.93 10.48
N ASP A 208 -14.09 -8.85 10.43
CA ASP A 208 -14.92 -8.53 9.27
C ASP A 208 -14.09 -8.24 8.03
N LEU A 209 -12.92 -7.60 8.19
CA LEU A 209 -11.99 -7.38 7.06
C LEU A 209 -11.50 -8.69 6.46
N PHE A 210 -11.04 -9.63 7.30
CA PHE A 210 -10.62 -10.95 6.82
C PHE A 210 -11.76 -11.74 6.17
N ASN A 211 -12.99 -11.52 6.61
CA ASN A 211 -14.15 -12.26 6.11
C ASN A 211 -14.77 -11.65 4.85
N SER A 212 -14.75 -10.33 4.71
CA SER A 212 -15.64 -9.63 3.78
C SER A 212 -14.93 -8.68 2.83
N ALA A 213 -13.65 -8.35 3.02
CA ALA A 213 -12.94 -7.50 2.06
C ALA A 213 -12.80 -8.22 0.70
N TYR A 214 -12.99 -7.51 -0.41
CA TYR A 214 -12.87 -8.12 -1.74
C TYR A 214 -11.43 -8.53 -2.08
N ASP A 215 -10.44 -7.90 -1.46
CA ASP A 215 -9.02 -8.19 -1.65
C ASP A 215 -8.40 -9.07 -0.55
N LYS A 216 -9.21 -9.67 0.33
CA LYS A 216 -8.76 -10.53 1.44
C LYS A 216 -7.85 -11.69 1.03
N ASN A 217 -7.96 -12.16 -0.21
CA ASN A 217 -7.16 -13.25 -0.77
C ASN A 217 -5.81 -12.78 -1.32
N SER A 218 -5.49 -11.49 -1.22
CA SER A 218 -4.17 -10.98 -1.62
C SER A 218 -3.09 -11.52 -0.69
N PRO A 219 -1.94 -11.98 -1.22
CA PRO A 219 -0.78 -12.37 -0.41
C PRO A 219 -0.23 -11.23 0.48
N VAL A 220 -0.57 -9.98 0.15
CA VAL A 220 -0.15 -8.79 0.91
C VAL A 220 -1.35 -8.10 1.57
N PHE A 221 -2.49 -8.79 1.72
CA PHE A 221 -3.67 -8.26 2.39
C PHE A 221 -3.37 -7.88 3.84
N TYR A 222 -2.69 -8.76 4.58
CA TYR A 222 -2.30 -8.54 5.97
C TYR A 222 -0.90 -9.08 6.19
N CYS A 223 0.06 -8.17 6.37
CA CYS A 223 1.47 -8.54 6.34
C CYS A 223 2.36 -7.63 7.16
N ASP A 224 3.35 -8.23 7.80
CA ASP A 224 4.49 -7.58 8.40
C ASP A 224 5.58 -7.29 7.35
N TRP A 225 6.35 -6.24 7.60
CA TRP A 225 7.32 -5.72 6.64
C TRP A 225 8.69 -5.61 7.27
N GLY A 226 9.69 -6.05 6.50
CA GLY A 226 11.07 -6.14 6.97
C GLY A 226 11.38 -7.47 7.64
N SER A 227 12.64 -7.66 8.01
CA SER A 227 13.09 -8.91 8.62
C SER A 227 14.45 -8.72 9.27
N ARG A 228 14.77 -9.52 10.29
CA ARG A 228 16.11 -9.59 10.88
C ARG A 228 16.75 -10.94 10.65
N ALA A 229 17.95 -10.94 10.08
CA ALA A 229 18.71 -12.18 9.86
C ALA A 229 18.96 -12.96 11.16
N SER A 230 19.21 -12.23 12.27
CA SER A 230 19.39 -12.79 13.61
C SER A 230 18.14 -13.44 14.19
N ASN A 231 16.96 -13.13 13.65
CA ASN A 231 15.67 -13.57 14.18
C ASN A 231 14.95 -14.44 13.13
N ASN A 232 15.68 -15.37 12.50
CA ASN A 232 15.15 -16.28 11.48
C ASN A 232 14.46 -15.58 10.30
N LYS A 233 14.93 -14.38 9.93
CA LYS A 233 14.35 -13.53 8.87
C LYS A 233 12.88 -13.18 9.11
N THR A 234 12.55 -12.86 10.36
CA THR A 234 11.20 -12.41 10.77
C THR A 234 11.17 -10.94 11.20
N ALA A 235 9.98 -10.34 11.26
CA ALA A 235 9.76 -8.98 11.74
C ALA A 235 9.32 -8.91 13.22
N TRP A 236 9.30 -10.04 13.93
CA TRP A 236 8.95 -10.09 15.36
C TRP A 236 9.92 -9.29 16.21
N LEU A 237 9.39 -8.58 17.22
CA LEU A 237 10.09 -7.83 18.25
C LEU A 237 9.96 -8.51 19.62
N ARG A 238 11.00 -8.40 20.43
CA ARG A 238 10.92 -8.70 21.87
C ARG A 238 10.19 -7.57 22.61
N PRO A 239 9.61 -7.85 23.79
CA PRO A 239 8.97 -6.81 24.61
C PRO A 239 9.85 -5.61 24.96
N ASP A 240 11.13 -5.82 25.23
CA ASP A 240 12.10 -4.77 25.56
C ASP A 240 12.49 -3.93 24.34
N GLU A 241 12.54 -4.55 23.15
CA GLU A 241 12.73 -3.82 21.89
C GLU A 241 11.53 -2.91 21.58
N LEU A 242 10.31 -3.41 21.80
CA LEU A 242 9.12 -2.57 21.67
C LEU A 242 9.09 -1.47 22.73
N ALA A 243 9.53 -1.75 23.96
CA ALA A 243 9.63 -0.74 25.01
C ALA A 243 10.57 0.41 24.63
N ASP A 244 11.71 0.14 23.99
CA ASP A 244 12.61 1.17 23.47
C ASP A 244 11.94 2.05 22.40
N ILE A 245 11.23 1.44 21.44
CA ILE A 245 10.48 2.18 20.42
C ILE A 245 9.44 3.10 21.08
N VAL A 246 8.68 2.59 22.05
CA VAL A 246 7.67 3.36 22.78
C VAL A 246 8.31 4.50 23.58
N ASN A 247 9.44 4.24 24.24
CA ASN A 247 10.19 5.27 24.94
C ASN A 247 10.66 6.38 23.99
N ALA A 248 11.11 6.03 22.79
CA ALA A 248 11.47 7.01 21.77
C ALA A 248 10.26 7.86 21.34
N VAL A 249 9.08 7.25 21.16
CA VAL A 249 7.83 7.99 20.88
C VAL A 249 7.50 8.94 22.03
N LEU A 250 7.50 8.46 23.27
CA LEU A 250 7.22 9.31 24.44
C LEU A 250 8.19 10.50 24.54
N LEU A 251 9.48 10.27 24.23
CA LEU A 251 10.49 11.30 24.31
C LEU A 251 10.29 12.37 23.24
N VAL A 252 10.08 11.98 21.99
CA VAL A 252 9.92 12.95 20.90
C VAL A 252 8.60 13.71 20.96
N THR A 253 7.52 13.08 21.46
CA THR A 253 6.25 13.77 21.73
C THR A 253 6.42 14.82 22.84
N ARG A 254 7.29 14.56 23.83
CA ARG A 254 7.60 15.52 24.90
C ARG A 254 8.57 16.61 24.45
N ASP A 255 9.57 16.23 23.66
CA ASP A 255 10.69 17.07 23.24
C ASP A 255 11.13 16.72 21.82
N GLY A 256 10.60 17.47 20.86
CA GLY A 256 10.89 17.25 19.45
C GLY A 256 12.35 17.46 19.06
N SER A 257 13.17 18.13 19.90
CA SER A 257 14.59 18.32 19.63
C SER A 257 15.39 17.01 19.71
N ALA A 258 14.86 16.00 20.42
CA ALA A 258 15.48 14.69 20.52
C ALA A 258 15.43 13.88 19.22
N LYS A 259 14.55 14.24 18.27
CA LYS A 259 14.25 13.43 17.06
C LYS A 259 15.49 12.98 16.30
N SER A 260 16.47 13.85 16.12
CA SER A 260 17.70 13.56 15.36
C SER A 260 18.53 12.44 15.98
N HIS A 261 18.35 12.14 17.27
CA HIS A 261 19.06 11.10 17.98
C HIS A 261 18.29 9.77 18.10
N LEU A 262 17.04 9.71 17.61
CA LEU A 262 16.11 8.59 17.82
C LEU A 262 15.98 7.64 16.62
N TYR A 263 16.89 7.73 15.66
CA TYR A 263 16.98 6.75 14.58
C TYR A 263 17.35 5.35 15.12
N GLN A 264 17.13 4.32 14.30
CA GLN A 264 17.53 2.93 14.59
C GLN A 264 19.02 2.83 15.00
N THR A 265 19.33 2.01 16.00
CA THR A 265 20.70 1.86 16.54
C THR A 265 21.59 0.96 15.71
N ASP A 266 21.03 0.17 14.80
CA ASP A 266 21.73 -0.82 13.99
C ASP A 266 22.15 -0.30 12.61
N LYS A 267 21.99 1.01 12.35
CA LYS A 267 22.45 1.68 11.14
C LYS A 267 23.07 3.06 11.45
N PRO A 268 23.91 3.59 10.53
CA PRO A 268 24.38 4.96 10.65
C PRO A 268 23.23 5.96 10.73
N ASN A 269 23.39 6.98 11.59
CA ASN A 269 22.43 8.07 11.70
C ASN A 269 22.43 8.90 10.40
N PRO A 270 21.28 9.06 9.72
CA PRO A 270 21.22 9.83 8.48
C PRO A 270 21.44 11.34 8.66
N GLU A 271 21.26 11.87 9.88
CA GLU A 271 21.49 13.29 10.20
C GLU A 271 22.96 13.58 10.57
N GLY A 272 23.82 12.55 10.61
CA GLY A 272 25.23 12.71 10.96
C GLY A 272 25.51 13.05 12.44
N VAL A 273 24.52 12.94 13.31
CA VAL A 273 24.65 13.09 14.77
C VAL A 273 24.74 11.72 15.47
N ASP A 274 25.03 11.70 16.76
CA ASP A 274 24.99 10.46 17.55
C ASP A 274 23.57 9.88 17.63
N THR A 275 23.45 8.55 17.64
CA THR A 275 22.19 7.85 17.90
C THR A 275 22.15 7.43 19.35
N TRP A 276 21.08 7.78 20.06
CA TRP A 276 20.89 7.40 21.47
C TRP A 276 20.48 5.93 21.58
N ASP A 277 21.21 5.17 22.39
CA ASP A 277 20.80 3.82 22.79
C ASP A 277 19.60 3.85 23.76
N ALA A 278 19.03 2.68 24.04
CA ALA A 278 17.87 2.57 24.92
C ALA A 278 18.12 3.11 26.34
N GLY A 279 19.34 2.99 26.87
CA GLY A 279 19.69 3.52 28.18
C GLY A 279 19.71 5.05 28.19
N ARG A 280 20.28 5.66 27.15
CA ARG A 280 20.29 7.11 26.96
C ARG A 280 18.87 7.66 26.81
N VAL A 281 18.02 7.02 26.02
CA VAL A 281 16.60 7.41 25.88
C VAL A 281 15.87 7.37 27.22
N LYS A 282 16.06 6.32 28.02
CA LYS A 282 15.48 6.21 29.37
C LYS A 282 15.96 7.33 30.30
N ASN A 283 17.25 7.68 30.26
CA ASN A 283 17.79 8.77 31.06
C ASN A 283 17.18 10.13 30.67
N GLU A 284 17.00 10.38 29.38
CA GLU A 284 16.37 11.60 28.86
C GLU A 284 14.87 11.69 29.20
N LEU A 285 14.16 10.55 29.25
CA LEU A 285 12.79 10.51 29.76
C LEU A 285 12.74 10.84 31.26
N SER A 286 13.61 10.22 32.05
CA SER A 286 13.70 10.43 33.50
C SER A 286 14.00 11.90 33.85
N SER A 287 14.94 12.54 33.14
CA SER A 287 15.25 13.97 33.33
C SER A 287 14.08 14.90 32.99
N ARG A 288 13.10 14.42 32.21
CA ARG A 288 11.86 15.14 31.85
C ARG A 288 10.66 14.72 32.70
N GLY A 289 10.87 13.91 33.74
CA GLY A 289 9.82 13.42 34.64
C GLY A 289 8.89 12.38 34.02
N ILE A 290 9.31 11.69 32.96
CA ILE A 290 8.53 10.65 32.29
C ILE A 290 9.07 9.28 32.68
N THR A 291 8.20 8.42 33.20
CA THR A 291 8.54 7.03 33.51
C THR A 291 8.72 6.23 32.23
N SER A 292 9.94 5.75 31.99
CA SER A 292 10.23 4.86 30.86
C SER A 292 9.62 3.46 31.06
N LEU A 293 9.60 2.68 29.97
CA LEU A 293 9.27 1.27 29.96
C LEU A 293 10.55 0.43 29.85
N ASP A 294 10.63 -0.65 30.63
CA ASP A 294 11.67 -1.67 30.48
C ASP A 294 11.24 -2.82 29.57
N THR A 295 9.94 -3.10 29.56
CA THR A 295 9.30 -4.17 28.79
C THR A 295 7.88 -3.77 28.46
N VAL A 296 7.26 -4.44 27.48
CA VAL A 296 5.84 -4.29 27.14
C VAL A 296 5.09 -5.56 27.50
N SER A 297 4.07 -5.44 28.35
CA SER A 297 3.23 -6.57 28.74
C SER A 297 1.94 -6.63 27.93
N ASN A 298 1.25 -5.50 27.84
CA ASN A 298 -0.06 -5.36 27.21
C ASN A 298 0.02 -4.35 26.06
N ILE A 299 -0.60 -4.71 24.93
CA ILE A 299 -0.75 -3.81 23.79
C ILE A 299 -2.08 -4.12 23.11
N SER A 300 -2.79 -3.07 22.71
CA SER A 300 -4.00 -3.14 21.90
C SER A 300 -4.05 -2.00 20.88
N ILE A 301 -4.84 -2.20 19.83
CA ILE A 301 -4.99 -1.27 18.72
C ILE A 301 -6.43 -0.75 18.70
N GLY A 302 -6.59 0.57 18.65
CA GLY A 302 -7.83 1.23 18.27
C GLY A 302 -7.81 1.58 16.79
N ALA A 303 -8.89 1.28 16.07
CA ALA A 303 -9.02 1.59 14.66
C ALA A 303 -10.39 2.20 14.34
N ASP A 304 -10.39 3.15 13.41
CA ASP A 304 -11.59 3.63 12.74
C ASP A 304 -11.80 2.79 11.48
N PHE A 305 -12.75 1.85 11.56
CA PHE A 305 -13.14 0.99 10.44
C PHE A 305 -14.01 1.71 9.41
N GLY A 306 -14.50 2.93 9.68
CA GLY A 306 -15.16 3.75 8.67
C GLY A 306 -14.16 4.37 7.69
N THR A 307 -12.96 4.72 8.17
CA THR A 307 -11.88 5.29 7.33
C THR A 307 -10.74 4.32 7.04
N GLY A 308 -10.74 3.14 7.66
CA GLY A 308 -9.70 2.13 7.50
C GLY A 308 -8.36 2.62 8.04
N ARG A 309 -8.33 3.19 9.25
CA ARG A 309 -7.12 3.75 9.87
C ARG A 309 -6.97 3.29 11.31
N THR A 310 -5.74 2.98 11.70
CA THR A 310 -5.38 2.80 13.09
C THR A 310 -5.32 4.18 13.75
N THR A 311 -6.17 4.41 14.75
CA THR A 311 -6.30 5.70 15.44
C THR A 311 -5.47 5.75 16.72
N SER A 312 -5.25 4.60 17.37
CA SER A 312 -4.50 4.57 18.62
C SER A 312 -3.76 3.26 18.84
N VAL A 313 -2.65 3.35 19.58
CA VAL A 313 -1.90 2.21 20.10
C VAL A 313 -1.84 2.37 21.61
N THR A 314 -2.44 1.43 22.35
CA THR A 314 -2.45 1.46 23.82
C THR A 314 -1.48 0.43 24.36
N ILE A 315 -0.48 0.85 25.14
CA ILE A 315 0.62 0.01 25.65
C ILE A 315 0.73 0.23 27.16
N ASP A 316 0.54 -0.84 27.94
CA ASP A 316 0.61 -0.83 29.41
C ASP A 316 -0.14 0.37 30.05
N GLY A 317 -1.35 0.63 29.54
CA GLY A 317 -2.24 1.70 30.01
C GLY A 317 -1.98 3.10 29.42
N ARG A 318 -0.97 3.25 28.55
CA ARG A 318 -0.64 4.50 27.85
C ARG A 318 -1.18 4.47 26.43
N THR A 319 -1.95 5.48 26.02
CA THR A 319 -2.49 5.57 24.66
C THR A 319 -1.73 6.60 23.84
N LEU A 320 -1.24 6.17 22.68
CA LEU A 320 -0.54 6.98 21.69
C LEU A 320 -1.40 7.14 20.43
N ASP A 321 -1.24 8.25 19.72
CA ASP A 321 -1.82 8.42 18.39
C ASP A 321 -1.25 7.37 17.42
N GLY A 322 -2.12 6.75 16.62
CA GLY A 322 -1.74 5.63 15.74
C GLY A 322 -0.78 6.04 14.63
N GLN A 323 -0.93 7.24 14.08
CA GLN A 323 -0.09 7.73 13.00
C GLN A 323 1.27 8.22 13.52
N GLU A 324 1.27 8.89 14.69
CA GLU A 324 2.49 9.27 15.39
C GLU A 324 3.30 8.04 15.80
N PHE A 325 2.66 7.03 16.41
CA PHE A 325 3.29 5.76 16.75
C PHE A 325 3.92 5.12 15.51
N LYS A 326 3.19 4.99 14.41
CA LYS A 326 3.72 4.43 13.16
C LYS A 326 4.96 5.18 12.66
N ASN A 327 4.94 6.51 12.68
CA ASN A 327 6.04 7.32 12.16
C ASN A 327 7.33 7.08 12.96
N TYR A 328 7.23 7.09 14.29
CA TYR A 328 8.39 6.88 15.15
C TYR A 328 8.78 5.42 15.33
N PHE A 329 7.82 4.50 15.19
CA PHE A 329 8.12 3.08 14.98
C PHE A 329 9.03 2.91 13.77
N ASN A 330 8.68 3.46 12.61
CA ASN A 330 9.50 3.35 11.41
C ASN A 330 10.86 4.08 11.52
N LEU A 331 10.98 5.06 12.41
CA LEU A 331 12.24 5.75 12.70
C LEU A 331 13.20 4.88 13.51
N ARG A 332 12.65 4.19 14.53
CA ARG A 332 13.43 3.52 15.58
C ARG A 332 13.51 2.00 15.43
N ALA A 333 12.57 1.38 14.75
CA ALA A 333 12.51 -0.07 14.61
C ALA A 333 13.80 -0.62 13.98
N PRO A 334 14.31 -1.76 14.48
CA PRO A 334 15.57 -2.31 14.03
C PRO A 334 15.47 -2.86 12.61
N SER A 335 16.60 -2.85 11.92
CA SER A 335 16.76 -3.32 10.55
C SER A 335 15.79 -2.62 9.60
N ASN A 336 15.07 -3.33 8.73
CA ASN A 336 14.09 -2.75 7.83
C ASN A 336 12.64 -3.02 8.27
N ILE A 337 12.43 -3.31 9.56
CA ILE A 337 11.10 -3.53 10.12
C ILE A 337 10.31 -2.21 10.06
N GLN A 338 9.08 -2.26 9.54
CA GLN A 338 8.27 -1.06 9.35
C GLN A 338 6.77 -1.36 9.29
N ILE A 339 5.97 -0.32 9.52
CA ILE A 339 4.53 -0.26 9.30
C ILE A 339 4.30 0.60 8.04
N VAL A 340 3.76 0.01 6.97
CA VAL A 340 3.64 0.68 5.66
C VAL A 340 2.26 1.35 5.49
N GLY A 341 1.20 0.74 6.01
CA GLY A 341 -0.18 1.17 5.81
C GLY A 341 -0.73 2.13 6.88
N PRO A 342 -1.86 2.81 6.61
CA PRO A 342 -2.57 3.60 7.63
C PRO A 342 -3.40 2.72 8.58
N LEU A 343 -3.79 1.52 8.14
CA LEU A 343 -4.37 0.48 9.00
C LEU A 343 -3.32 -0.59 9.27
N PHE A 344 -3.11 -0.87 10.53
CA PHE A 344 -2.26 -1.95 11.00
C PHE A 344 -2.83 -2.53 12.30
N ASN A 345 -2.53 -3.80 12.55
CA ASN A 345 -2.86 -4.47 13.79
C ASN A 345 -1.60 -5.02 14.46
N VAL A 346 -1.72 -5.44 15.72
CA VAL A 346 -0.67 -6.09 16.49
C VAL A 346 -0.96 -7.58 16.63
N GLU A 347 0.08 -8.40 16.49
CA GLU A 347 0.06 -9.84 16.76
C GLU A 347 0.98 -10.16 17.94
N LYS A 348 0.58 -11.14 18.76
CA LYS A 348 1.39 -11.70 19.85
C LYS A 348 1.51 -13.22 19.71
N ARG A 349 2.72 -13.75 19.90
CA ARG A 349 3.03 -15.18 19.80
C ARG A 349 3.93 -15.67 20.93
#